data_AF-A0A2V8Q2M5-F1
#
_entry.id   AF-A0A2V8Q2M5-F1
#
_cell.length_a   1.000
_cell.length_b   1.000
_cell.length_c   1.000
_cell.angle_alpha   90.00
_cell.angle_beta   90.00
_cell.angle_gamma   90.00
#
_symmetry.space_group_name_H-M   'P 1'
#
loop_
_entity.id
_entity.type
_entity.pdbx_description
1 polymer ?
#
loop_
_entity_poly.entity_id
_entity_poly.type
_entity_poly.pdbx_seq_one_letter_code
_entity_poly.pdbx_strand_id
1 'polypeptide(L)'
;MHRPTHRPKIRKTGSAFIRGLALYVLLPVTLLCAAREFAPAEYFSVTTRAQAAHVFTVNTTADTDDGSCDQLGTGVGNKDCSLRDAFHFANTTTGAHTINFDLGTGAHTITLTVGELVINQSANIVGPGPSLL
;
A
#
# COMPACT_ATOMS: atom_id res chain seq x y z
N MET A 1 82.04 -62.51 -9.47
CA MET A 1 80.90 -61.65 -9.87
C MET A 1 80.77 -60.52 -8.86
N HIS A 2 81.27 -59.33 -9.22
CA HIS A 2 81.33 -58.14 -8.36
C HIS A 2 80.32 -57.14 -8.91
N ARG A 3 79.25 -56.82 -8.16
CA ARG A 3 78.17 -55.94 -8.60
C ARG A 3 78.28 -54.60 -7.85
N PRO A 4 78.55 -53.47 -8.53
CA PRO A 4 78.78 -52.19 -7.87
C PRO A 4 77.49 -51.56 -7.37
N THR A 5 77.52 -51.06 -6.12
CA THR A 5 76.44 -50.34 -5.46
C THR A 5 76.41 -48.88 -5.90
N HIS A 6 75.35 -48.45 -6.58
CA HIS A 6 75.14 -47.04 -6.95
C HIS A 6 74.25 -46.35 -5.93
N ARG A 7 74.85 -45.56 -5.02
CA ARG A 7 74.14 -44.63 -4.11
C ARG A 7 73.75 -43.36 -4.86
N PRO A 8 72.45 -43.02 -5.00
CA PRO A 8 72.04 -41.73 -5.52
C PRO A 8 72.14 -40.65 -4.43
N LYS A 9 72.74 -39.50 -4.78
CA LYS A 9 72.83 -38.29 -3.95
C LYS A 9 71.47 -37.61 -3.81
N ILE A 10 71.03 -37.36 -2.58
CA ILE A 10 69.84 -36.56 -2.26
C ILE A 10 70.19 -35.07 -2.46
N ARG A 11 69.52 -34.41 -3.41
CA ARG A 11 69.60 -32.95 -3.60
C ARG A 11 68.56 -32.27 -2.70
N LYS A 12 69.03 -31.39 -1.80
CA LYS A 12 68.19 -30.44 -1.06
C LYS A 12 67.80 -29.29 -1.99
N THR A 13 66.55 -29.23 -2.42
CA THR A 13 65.98 -28.07 -3.10
C THR A 13 65.32 -27.13 -2.08
N GLY A 14 65.71 -25.86 -2.16
CA GLY A 14 65.46 -24.85 -1.16
C GLY A 14 63.99 -24.46 -1.00
N SER A 15 63.63 -24.28 0.27
CA SER A 15 62.47 -23.55 0.77
C SER A 15 62.53 -22.08 0.33
N ALA A 16 61.88 -21.71 -0.77
CA ALA A 16 61.82 -20.32 -1.22
C ALA A 16 60.56 -19.93 -2.03
N PHE A 17 59.42 -20.60 -1.87
CA PHE A 17 58.20 -20.25 -2.63
C PHE A 17 56.94 -19.98 -1.81
N ILE A 18 57.05 -19.89 -0.48
CA ILE A 18 55.90 -19.63 0.42
C ILE A 18 55.51 -18.13 0.45
N ARG A 19 56.31 -17.22 -0.13
CA ARG A 19 56.05 -15.78 -0.09
C ARG A 19 55.27 -15.20 -1.29
N GLY A 20 54.95 -16.00 -2.31
CA GLY A 20 54.21 -15.53 -3.49
C GLY A 20 52.69 -15.69 -3.39
N LEU A 21 52.20 -16.65 -2.59
CA LEU A 21 50.78 -17.02 -2.59
C LEU A 21 49.89 -16.05 -1.79
N ALA A 22 50.43 -15.39 -0.76
CA ALA A 22 49.67 -14.49 0.11
C ALA A 22 49.27 -13.16 -0.58
N LEU A 23 50.08 -12.68 -1.52
CA LEU A 23 49.78 -11.45 -2.29
C LEU A 23 48.84 -11.70 -3.48
N TYR A 24 48.76 -12.94 -3.99
CA TYR A 24 47.95 -13.26 -5.17
C TYR A 24 46.51 -13.71 -4.83
N VAL A 25 46.24 -14.09 -3.58
CA VAL A 25 44.89 -14.54 -3.14
C VAL A 25 44.13 -13.41 -2.42
N LEU A 26 44.82 -12.47 -1.77
CA LEU A 26 44.15 -11.37 -1.05
C LEU A 26 43.78 -10.17 -1.94
N LEU A 27 44.54 -9.92 -3.03
CA LEU A 27 44.25 -8.82 -3.97
C LEU A 27 43.03 -9.04 -4.89
N PRO A 28 42.75 -10.23 -5.44
CA PRO A 28 41.54 -10.43 -6.25
C PRO A 28 40.28 -10.59 -5.39
N VAL A 29 40.40 -11.05 -4.14
CA VAL A 29 39.24 -11.21 -3.24
C VAL A 29 38.72 -9.87 -2.73
N THR A 30 39.59 -8.90 -2.44
CA THR A 30 39.15 -7.53 -2.09
C THR A 30 38.63 -6.75 -3.30
N LEU A 31 39.21 -6.95 -4.49
CA LEU A 31 38.73 -6.34 -5.74
C LEU A 31 37.39 -6.92 -6.21
N LEU A 32 37.11 -8.20 -5.89
CA LEU A 32 35.81 -8.83 -6.14
C LEU A 32 34.75 -8.43 -5.09
N CYS A 33 35.14 -8.05 -3.88
CA CYS A 33 34.24 -7.53 -2.85
C CYS A 33 33.76 -6.08 -3.14
N ALA A 34 34.61 -5.22 -3.70
CA ALA A 34 34.25 -3.81 -3.94
C ALA A 34 33.25 -3.58 -5.09
N ALA A 35 33.00 -4.59 -5.95
CA ALA A 35 32.13 -4.44 -7.12
C ALA A 35 30.70 -4.97 -6.93
N ARG A 36 30.33 -5.49 -5.75
CA ARG A 36 29.00 -6.08 -5.49
C ARG A 36 28.00 -5.17 -4.78
N GLU A 37 28.32 -3.92 -4.51
CA GLU A 37 27.48 -3.04 -3.70
C GLU A 37 27.20 -1.70 -4.38
N PHE A 38 26.29 -1.71 -5.35
CA PHE A 38 25.26 -0.68 -5.53
C PHE A 38 24.48 -0.97 -6.80
N ALA A 39 23.49 -1.85 -6.70
CA ALA A 39 22.35 -1.73 -7.60
C ALA A 39 21.62 -0.43 -7.19
N PRO A 40 21.35 0.52 -8.10
CA PRO A 40 20.52 1.67 -7.78
C PRO A 40 19.13 1.15 -7.40
N ALA A 41 18.56 1.69 -6.32
CA ALA A 41 17.16 1.43 -6.00
C ALA A 41 16.32 1.91 -7.18
N GLU A 42 15.75 0.97 -7.94
CA GLU A 42 14.75 1.30 -8.94
C GLU A 42 13.48 1.70 -8.19
N TYR A 43 13.27 3.01 -8.06
CA TYR A 43 12.04 3.56 -7.52
C TYR A 43 10.93 3.33 -8.54
N PHE A 44 10.16 2.27 -8.36
CA PHE A 44 8.91 2.11 -9.08
C PHE A 44 7.94 3.17 -8.59
N SER A 45 7.62 4.14 -9.44
CA SER A 45 6.61 5.14 -9.11
C SER A 45 5.27 4.45 -8.91
N VAL A 46 4.80 4.40 -7.65
CA VAL A 46 3.41 4.04 -7.38
C VAL A 46 2.55 5.17 -7.92
N THR A 47 2.01 5.00 -9.13
CA THR A 47 0.92 5.84 -9.63
C THR A 47 -0.33 5.46 -8.84
N THR A 48 -0.56 6.16 -7.72
CA THR A 48 -1.86 6.12 -7.05
C THR A 48 -2.89 6.69 -8.02
N ARG A 49 -3.81 5.85 -8.51
CA ARG A 49 -5.01 6.37 -9.18
C ARG A 49 -5.82 7.08 -8.11
N ALA A 50 -5.95 8.40 -8.21
CA ALA A 50 -6.99 9.10 -7.47
C ALA A 50 -8.33 8.54 -7.95
N GLN A 51 -9.01 7.82 -7.07
CA GLN A 51 -10.38 7.38 -7.34
C GLN A 51 -11.27 8.62 -7.36
N ALA A 52 -12.19 8.67 -8.32
CA ALA A 52 -13.03 9.84 -8.53
C ALA A 52 -13.89 10.07 -7.28
N ALA A 53 -13.99 11.33 -6.84
CA ALA A 53 -14.93 11.71 -5.82
C ALA A 53 -16.36 11.43 -6.29
N HIS A 54 -17.16 10.81 -5.44
CA HIS A 54 -18.59 10.57 -5.66
C HIS A 54 -19.43 11.53 -4.85
N VAL A 55 -20.65 11.82 -5.34
CA VAL A 55 -21.69 12.51 -4.58
C VAL A 55 -22.71 11.47 -4.14
N PHE A 56 -22.90 11.33 -2.84
CA PHE A 56 -23.97 10.52 -2.24
C PHE A 56 -25.06 11.46 -1.73
N THR A 57 -26.29 11.30 -2.22
CA THR A 57 -27.40 12.19 -1.88
C THR A 57 -28.32 11.51 -0.88
N VAL A 58 -28.25 11.98 0.37
CA VAL A 58 -29.14 11.54 1.45
C VAL A 58 -30.54 12.06 1.17
N ASN A 59 -31.50 11.15 1.01
CA ASN A 59 -32.87 11.47 0.57
C ASN A 59 -33.96 10.94 1.52
N THR A 60 -33.56 10.42 2.67
CA THR A 60 -34.45 9.98 3.75
C THR A 60 -33.90 10.39 5.12
N THR A 61 -34.79 10.56 6.10
CA THR A 61 -34.40 10.77 7.51
C THR A 61 -34.30 9.44 8.29
N ALA A 62 -34.55 8.31 7.63
CA ALA A 62 -34.30 7.00 8.22
C ALA A 62 -32.82 6.82 8.57
N ASP A 63 -32.54 5.98 9.57
CA ASP A 63 -31.19 5.53 9.91
C ASP A 63 -31.10 4.03 9.62
N THR A 64 -30.73 3.68 8.40
CA THR A 64 -30.67 2.31 7.88
C THR A 64 -29.32 2.03 7.24
N ASP A 65 -28.95 0.75 7.11
CA ASP A 65 -27.81 0.34 6.29
C ASP A 65 -28.22 -0.93 5.56
N ASP A 66 -28.76 -0.77 4.34
CA ASP A 66 -29.13 -1.91 3.50
C ASP A 66 -28.08 -2.23 2.43
N GLY A 67 -26.95 -1.51 2.48
CA GLY A 67 -25.87 -1.64 1.52
C GLY A 67 -26.20 -1.06 0.14
N SER A 68 -27.20 -0.17 0.02
CA SER A 68 -27.55 0.54 -1.19
C SER A 68 -27.75 2.03 -0.93
N CYS A 69 -27.43 2.87 -1.92
CA CYS A 69 -27.70 4.30 -1.89
C CYS A 69 -28.43 4.66 -3.18
N ASP A 70 -29.75 4.51 -3.13
CA ASP A 70 -30.63 4.61 -4.28
C ASP A 70 -31.38 5.94 -4.32
N GLN A 71 -31.88 6.31 -5.50
CA GLN A 71 -32.84 7.40 -5.61
C GLN A 71 -34.14 7.00 -4.89
N LEU A 72 -34.69 7.92 -4.10
CA LEU A 72 -35.89 7.71 -3.30
C LEU A 72 -37.03 7.05 -4.10
N GLY A 73 -37.54 5.94 -3.56
CA GLY A 73 -38.63 5.14 -4.15
C GLY A 73 -38.18 4.18 -5.27
N THR A 74 -36.89 4.13 -5.61
CA THR A 74 -36.33 3.27 -6.66
C THR A 74 -35.19 2.40 -6.13
N GLY A 75 -34.74 1.41 -6.89
CA GLY A 75 -33.63 0.55 -6.48
C GLY A 75 -34.04 -0.64 -5.60
N VAL A 76 -33.10 -1.09 -4.76
CA VAL A 76 -33.23 -2.29 -3.92
C VAL A 76 -33.36 -1.91 -2.44
N GLY A 77 -33.64 -2.89 -1.58
CA GLY A 77 -33.76 -2.66 -0.13
C GLY A 77 -34.86 -1.67 0.24
N ASN A 78 -34.51 -0.68 1.05
CA ASN A 78 -35.37 0.41 1.51
C ASN A 78 -35.67 1.43 0.41
N LYS A 79 -34.96 1.36 -0.73
CA LYS A 79 -35.17 2.22 -1.91
C LYS A 79 -34.95 3.70 -1.59
N ASP A 80 -33.94 3.95 -0.78
CA ASP A 80 -33.53 5.28 -0.37
C ASP A 80 -32.01 5.32 -0.26
N CYS A 81 -31.49 6.46 0.17
CA CYS A 81 -30.13 6.59 0.62
C CYS A 81 -30.17 7.33 1.94
N SER A 82 -30.02 6.59 3.04
CA SER A 82 -29.90 7.20 4.37
C SER A 82 -28.52 7.82 4.57
N LEU A 83 -28.35 8.58 5.66
CA LEU A 83 -27.04 9.11 6.05
C LEU A 83 -26.01 7.99 6.27
N ARG A 84 -26.46 6.86 6.80
CA ARG A 84 -25.59 5.73 7.10
C ARG A 84 -25.23 4.94 5.84
N ASP A 85 -26.16 4.79 4.90
CA ASP A 85 -25.84 4.24 3.57
C ASP A 85 -24.81 5.12 2.84
N ALA A 86 -24.99 6.44 2.85
CA ALA A 86 -24.06 7.37 2.21
C ALA A 86 -22.63 7.23 2.78
N PHE A 87 -22.49 7.10 4.10
CA PHE A 87 -21.19 6.88 4.74
C PHE A 87 -20.66 5.45 4.60
N HIS A 88 -21.51 4.45 4.45
CA HIS A 88 -21.08 3.09 4.08
C HIS A 88 -20.25 3.13 2.78
N PHE A 89 -20.75 3.80 1.74
CA PHE A 89 -20.03 3.92 0.47
C PHE A 89 -18.83 4.87 0.53
N ALA A 90 -18.97 6.01 1.23
CA ALA A 90 -17.86 6.95 1.38
C ALA A 90 -16.67 6.34 2.14
N ASN A 91 -16.92 5.42 3.08
CA ASN A 91 -15.87 4.74 3.84
C ASN A 91 -15.20 3.58 3.08
N THR A 92 -15.89 2.97 2.11
CA THR A 92 -15.38 1.81 1.36
C THR A 92 -14.59 2.20 0.11
N THR A 93 -14.62 3.48 -0.27
CA THR A 93 -13.91 4.00 -1.44
C THR A 93 -12.90 5.08 -1.04
N THR A 94 -11.79 5.14 -1.76
CA THR A 94 -10.78 6.17 -1.51
C THR A 94 -11.16 7.46 -2.23
N GLY A 95 -10.88 8.61 -1.62
CA GLY A 95 -11.17 9.92 -2.20
C GLY A 95 -11.95 10.82 -1.25
N ALA A 96 -12.04 12.10 -1.59
CA ALA A 96 -12.85 13.06 -0.85
C ALA A 96 -14.27 13.10 -1.41
N HIS A 97 -15.15 12.26 -0.87
CA HIS A 97 -16.54 12.18 -1.34
C HIS A 97 -17.37 13.38 -0.84
N THR A 98 -18.48 13.65 -1.50
CA THR A 98 -19.46 14.64 -1.03
C THR A 98 -20.73 13.95 -0.57
N ILE A 99 -21.16 14.25 0.65
CA ILE A 99 -22.45 13.85 1.21
C ILE A 99 -23.38 15.07 1.04
N ASN A 100 -24.34 14.96 0.13
CA ASN A 100 -25.35 15.98 -0.14
C ASN A 100 -26.70 15.58 0.50
N PHE A 101 -27.61 16.53 0.69
CA PHE A 101 -28.94 16.26 1.24
C PHE A 101 -30.04 16.75 0.29
N ASP A 102 -31.01 15.88 0.03
CA ASP A 102 -32.25 16.15 -0.70
C ASP A 102 -33.44 15.62 0.11
N LEU A 103 -33.72 16.28 1.23
CA LEU A 103 -34.79 15.91 2.18
C LEU A 103 -36.07 16.75 2.01
N GLY A 104 -36.08 17.65 1.02
CA GLY A 104 -37.08 18.70 0.88
C GLY A 104 -36.67 20.01 1.58
N THR A 105 -37.66 20.88 1.78
CA THR A 105 -37.47 22.21 2.40
C THR A 105 -37.75 22.18 3.90
N GLY A 106 -37.01 22.98 4.67
CA GLY A 106 -37.18 23.16 6.10
C GLY A 106 -36.17 22.37 6.94
N ALA A 107 -36.29 22.50 8.25
CA ALA A 107 -35.45 21.78 9.20
C ALA A 107 -35.83 20.29 9.26
N HIS A 108 -34.84 19.42 9.07
CA HIS A 108 -34.96 17.98 9.23
C HIS A 108 -34.04 17.49 10.35
N THR A 109 -34.49 16.46 11.07
CA THR A 109 -33.68 15.76 12.08
C THR A 109 -33.50 14.32 11.65
N ILE A 110 -32.24 13.89 11.53
CA ILE A 110 -31.88 12.48 11.34
C ILE A 110 -31.50 11.93 12.70
N THR A 111 -32.30 11.01 13.22
CA THR A 111 -32.02 10.36 14.52
C THR A 111 -31.22 9.10 14.26
N LEU A 112 -30.00 9.02 14.80
CA LEU A 112 -29.19 7.80 14.72
C LEU A 112 -29.73 6.77 15.73
N THR A 113 -30.39 5.72 15.22
CA THR A 113 -31.04 4.67 16.01
C THR A 113 -30.28 3.34 15.99
N VAL A 114 -29.40 3.13 15.00
CA VAL A 114 -28.65 1.87 14.81
C VAL A 114 -27.26 1.91 15.48
N GLY A 115 -26.87 3.07 16.02
CA GLY A 115 -25.63 3.25 16.78
C GLY A 115 -24.73 4.34 16.19
N GLU A 116 -23.42 4.25 16.47
CA GLU A 116 -22.43 5.21 16.00
C GLU A 116 -22.40 5.30 14.47
N LEU A 117 -22.38 6.52 13.93
CA LEU A 117 -22.15 6.77 12.52
C LEU A 117 -20.64 6.82 12.28
N VAL A 118 -20.10 5.79 11.61
CA VAL A 118 -18.67 5.70 11.33
C VAL A 118 -18.31 6.65 10.18
N ILE A 119 -17.31 7.51 10.40
CA ILE A 119 -16.68 8.36 9.38
C ILE A 119 -15.18 8.11 9.46
N ASN A 120 -14.62 7.36 8.51
CA ASN A 120 -13.21 6.96 8.54
C ASN A 120 -12.44 7.32 7.25
N GLN A 121 -13.13 7.88 6.25
CA GLN A 121 -12.55 8.53 5.08
C GLN A 121 -12.87 10.03 5.08
N SER A 122 -12.15 10.79 4.24
CA SER A 122 -12.45 12.21 4.05
C SER A 122 -13.77 12.38 3.30
N ALA A 123 -14.65 13.23 3.82
CA ALA A 123 -15.91 13.57 3.20
C ALA A 123 -16.23 15.05 3.39
N ASN A 124 -16.87 15.65 2.39
CA ASN A 124 -17.45 16.98 2.46
C ASN A 124 -18.97 16.86 2.69
N ILE A 125 -19.48 17.40 3.78
CA ILE A 125 -20.90 17.35 4.12
C ILE A 125 -21.54 18.68 3.70
N VAL A 126 -22.38 18.66 2.68
CA VAL A 126 -22.99 19.84 2.09
C VAL A 126 -24.49 19.82 2.36
N GLY A 127 -24.92 20.62 3.33
CA GLY A 127 -26.35 20.81 3.61
C GLY A 127 -27.05 21.65 2.54
N PRO A 128 -28.41 21.74 2.58
CA PRO A 128 -29.22 22.50 1.63
C PRO A 128 -28.96 24.03 1.67
N GLY A 129 -28.18 24.49 2.64
CA GLY A 129 -27.87 25.90 2.85
C GLY A 129 -28.87 26.59 3.78
N PRO A 130 -28.47 27.72 4.39
CA PRO A 130 -29.26 28.38 5.44
C PRO A 130 -30.58 28.98 4.94
N SER A 131 -30.73 29.22 3.63
CA SER A 131 -31.95 29.77 3.04
C SER A 131 -33.11 28.75 2.96
N LEU A 132 -32.84 27.47 3.25
CA LEU A 132 -33.82 26.39 3.21
C LEU A 132 -34.15 25.85 4.62
N LEU A 133 -33.75 26.57 5.68
CA LEU A 133 -34.00 26.24 7.09
C LEU A 133 -35.21 26.97 7.66
#